data_AF-A0A8J9X738-F1
#
_entry.id   AF-A0A8J9X738-F1
#
_cell.length_a   1.000
_cell.length_b   1.000
_cell.length_c   1.000
_cell.angle_alpha   90.00
_cell.angle_beta   90.00
_cell.angle_gamma   90.00
#
_symmetry.space_group_name_H-M   'P 1'
#
loop_
_entity.id
_entity.type
_entity.pdbx_description
1 polymer ?
#
loop_
_entity_poly.entity_id
_entity_poly.type
_entity_poly.pdbx_seq_one_letter_code
_entity_poly.pdbx_strand_id
1 'polypeptide(L)'
;MDHAAAASVSPNSSDLGDTVVVESIELSDTVSADHDRTEIFSASRTASNGFNLWSLYQQWVNDPLKRVALELADDVVSRLLWWFPHRNADSVGDTESSSFPSRWREVVWGLLELQRLAVDVAMYSSTKEIDNGTNDIYSYGATVAIRGSYTEQLWNRRIRVALSALQCISPIAQELVRSSDRNATSHRQVRVRLVVEQSRCVLRLILLYRYWRKMKADGAHLLPGLIQKGGMFHTPPVPTIQEECSRLQRLHYVGTRTGRRVISKSEAIANPGVHHKIGHSSQRDKSKALIGELLYIFRPLFWAQAESNNVDRVGSLWNAWLLSLGADILSLVALYNCYDSGNKATHEERERRRLRLFLYVLRSPIWERGTTIGVTRVNKVVECVPLLGKVVSAYLQDWISYWKLYRAEEG
;
A
#
# COMPACT_ATOMS: atom_id res chain seq x y z
N MET A 1 53.15 -25.07 -48.93
CA MET A 1 52.87 -23.71 -48.44
C MET A 1 52.09 -23.85 -47.15
N ASP A 2 52.81 -23.56 -46.06
CA ASP A 2 52.40 -23.04 -44.74
C ASP A 2 51.51 -23.92 -43.85
N HIS A 3 52.11 -24.66 -42.89
CA HIS A 3 52.42 -24.30 -41.48
C HIS A 3 51.16 -24.29 -40.57
N ALA A 4 50.97 -25.31 -39.72
CA ALA A 4 51.30 -25.36 -38.27
C ALA A 4 50.45 -24.39 -37.41
N ALA A 5 49.82 -24.72 -36.27
CA ALA A 5 50.27 -25.58 -35.18
C ALA A 5 49.08 -26.04 -34.29
N ALA A 6 49.19 -27.27 -33.77
CA ALA A 6 48.36 -27.78 -32.68
C ALA A 6 49.15 -27.66 -31.37
N ALA A 7 48.56 -27.02 -30.36
CA ALA A 7 49.13 -26.94 -29.01
C ALA A 7 48.43 -27.97 -28.11
N SER A 8 49.19 -29.01 -27.75
CA SER A 8 48.90 -29.96 -26.69
C SER A 8 49.27 -29.33 -25.33
N VAL A 9 48.36 -29.41 -24.35
CA VAL A 9 48.62 -29.04 -22.96
C VAL A 9 48.44 -30.27 -22.10
N SER A 10 49.54 -30.63 -21.43
CA SER A 10 49.72 -31.76 -20.52
C SER A 10 49.06 -31.51 -19.15
N PRO A 11 48.60 -32.55 -18.43
CA PRO A 11 48.20 -32.43 -17.04
C PRO A 11 49.42 -32.67 -16.12
N ASN A 12 49.71 -31.69 -15.25
CA ASN A 12 50.66 -31.87 -14.15
C ASN A 12 49.91 -32.42 -12.93
N SER A 13 50.31 -33.62 -12.52
CA SER A 13 50.00 -34.30 -11.27
C SER A 13 51.26 -34.33 -10.40
N SER A 14 51.14 -33.86 -9.15
CA SER A 14 52.07 -33.98 -8.00
C SER A 14 51.87 -32.70 -7.17
N ASP A 15 51.84 -32.65 -5.85
CA ASP A 15 52.12 -33.64 -4.84
C ASP A 15 51.67 -33.03 -3.50
N LEU A 16 51.34 -33.93 -2.57
CA LEU A 16 51.70 -33.93 -1.15
C LEU A 16 52.03 -32.60 -0.42
N GLY A 17 51.33 -32.35 0.68
CA GLY A 17 51.74 -31.36 1.69
C GLY A 17 50.79 -31.30 2.88
N ASP A 18 50.96 -32.23 3.82
CA ASP A 18 50.40 -32.20 5.17
C ASP A 18 50.57 -30.83 5.84
N THR A 19 49.55 -30.39 6.59
CA THR A 19 49.76 -29.71 7.87
C THR A 19 48.44 -29.73 8.66
N VAL A 20 48.39 -30.69 9.56
CA VAL A 20 47.48 -30.73 10.70
C VAL A 20 47.91 -29.62 11.66
N VAL A 21 47.07 -28.59 11.81
CA VAL A 21 47.14 -27.66 12.95
C VAL A 21 45.99 -28.03 13.88
N VAL A 22 46.32 -28.78 14.93
CA VAL A 22 45.49 -28.94 16.12
C VAL A 22 45.59 -27.62 16.87
N GLU A 23 44.57 -26.78 16.75
CA GLU A 23 44.40 -25.63 17.65
C GLU A 23 43.56 -26.10 18.84
N SER A 24 44.27 -26.36 19.93
CA SER A 24 43.74 -26.62 21.25
C SER A 24 43.02 -25.37 21.76
N ILE A 25 41.69 -25.36 21.69
CA ILE A 25 40.88 -24.37 22.40
C ILE A 25 40.80 -24.81 23.86
N GLU A 26 41.59 -24.13 24.68
CA GLU A 26 41.51 -24.18 26.13
C GLU A 26 40.11 -23.73 26.58
N LEU A 27 39.44 -24.62 27.33
CA LEU A 27 38.31 -24.28 28.18
C LEU A 27 38.75 -23.27 29.23
N SER A 28 38.31 -22.03 29.09
CA SER A 28 38.20 -21.10 30.22
C SER A 28 36.83 -21.26 30.87
N ASP A 29 36.76 -22.19 31.80
CA ASP A 29 35.77 -22.16 32.87
C ASP A 29 36.06 -20.92 33.72
N THR A 30 35.15 -19.94 33.66
CA THR A 30 34.77 -19.04 34.75
C THR A 30 33.93 -17.93 34.14
N VAL A 31 32.65 -17.84 34.52
CA VAL A 31 31.93 -16.60 34.80
C VAL A 31 30.45 -16.93 35.09
N SER A 32 30.10 -16.66 36.35
CA SER A 32 28.80 -16.13 36.80
C SER A 32 27.57 -17.05 36.74
N ALA A 33 27.50 -17.95 37.71
CA ALA A 33 26.24 -18.38 38.31
C ALA A 33 25.58 -17.20 39.06
N ASP A 34 24.88 -16.31 38.36
CA ASP A 34 23.95 -15.36 39.03
C ASP A 34 22.90 -14.71 38.09
N HIS A 35 22.35 -15.48 37.13
CA HIS A 35 21.26 -14.98 36.26
C HIS A 35 19.95 -15.78 36.33
N ASP A 36 19.84 -16.73 37.25
CA ASP A 36 18.72 -17.69 37.28
C ASP A 36 17.55 -17.30 38.18
N ARG A 37 17.50 -16.04 38.66
CA ARG A 37 16.49 -15.59 39.64
C ARG A 37 15.52 -14.50 39.19
N THR A 38 15.63 -14.00 37.96
CA THR A 38 14.73 -12.94 37.45
C THR A 38 13.76 -13.39 36.36
N GLU A 39 13.91 -14.59 35.78
CA GLU A 39 12.96 -15.09 34.77
C GLU A 39 11.72 -15.79 35.34
N ILE A 40 11.71 -16.15 36.64
CA ILE A 40 10.58 -16.85 37.25
C ILE A 40 9.48 -15.88 37.73
N PHE A 41 9.75 -14.57 37.81
CA PHE A 41 8.80 -13.60 38.36
C PHE A 41 7.90 -12.88 37.34
N SER A 42 8.04 -13.14 36.03
CA SER A 42 7.21 -12.54 34.98
C SER A 42 6.15 -13.47 34.39
N ALA A 43 6.20 -14.79 34.67
CA ALA A 43 5.24 -15.76 34.17
C ALA A 43 3.96 -15.93 35.03
N SER A 44 3.90 -15.31 36.21
CA SER A 44 2.83 -15.51 37.20
C SER A 44 1.78 -14.38 37.24
N ARG A 45 1.60 -13.60 36.18
CA ARG A 45 0.40 -12.76 36.04
C ARG A 45 -0.73 -13.59 35.42
N THR A 46 -1.37 -14.35 36.29
CA THR A 46 -2.80 -14.69 36.27
C THR A 46 -3.42 -14.67 34.87
N ALA A 47 -3.34 -15.82 34.23
CA ALA A 47 -4.24 -16.24 33.16
C ALA A 47 -5.68 -16.09 33.66
N SER A 48 -6.29 -14.92 33.47
CA SER A 48 -7.70 -14.91 33.16
C SER A 48 -7.79 -15.63 31.82
N ASN A 49 -8.26 -16.88 31.86
CA ASN A 49 -8.63 -17.69 30.68
C ASN A 49 -9.83 -17.07 29.95
N GLY A 50 -9.80 -15.74 29.72
CA GLY A 50 -10.70 -15.07 28.82
C GLY A 50 -10.36 -15.56 27.43
N PHE A 51 -11.29 -16.29 26.82
CA PHE A 51 -11.23 -16.66 25.42
C PHE A 51 -10.93 -15.41 24.59
N ASN A 52 -9.68 -15.25 24.15
CA ASN A 52 -9.31 -14.16 23.28
C ASN A 52 -9.75 -14.52 21.86
N LEU A 53 -10.94 -14.05 21.49
CA LEU A 53 -11.55 -14.28 20.17
C LEU A 53 -10.57 -13.95 19.02
N TRP A 54 -9.70 -12.95 19.20
CA TRP A 54 -8.69 -12.60 18.21
C TRP A 54 -7.64 -13.69 18.02
N SER A 55 -7.17 -14.32 19.11
CA SER A 55 -6.22 -15.43 19.02
C SER A 55 -6.82 -16.66 18.34
N LEU A 56 -8.10 -16.95 18.60
CA LEU A 56 -8.83 -18.02 17.94
C LEU A 56 -9.03 -17.71 16.45
N TYR A 57 -9.37 -16.46 16.12
CA TYR A 57 -9.46 -16.01 14.74
C TYR A 57 -8.12 -16.11 14.01
N GLN A 58 -7.01 -15.69 14.64
CA GLN A 58 -5.66 -15.85 14.09
C GLN A 58 -5.34 -17.32 13.83
N GLN A 59 -5.57 -18.20 14.80
CA GLN A 59 -5.37 -19.64 14.64
C GLN A 59 -6.21 -20.21 13.49
N TRP A 60 -7.43 -19.72 13.32
CA TRP A 60 -8.34 -20.14 12.25
C TRP A 60 -7.88 -19.66 10.87
N VAL A 61 -7.40 -18.41 10.76
CA VAL A 61 -6.88 -17.83 9.50
C VAL A 61 -5.53 -18.43 9.09
N ASN A 62 -4.69 -18.82 10.06
CA ASN A 62 -3.38 -19.42 9.78
C ASN A 62 -3.48 -20.86 9.25
N ASP A 63 -4.62 -21.52 9.44
CA ASP A 63 -4.89 -22.84 8.85
C ASP A 63 -5.19 -22.67 7.34
N PRO A 64 -4.34 -23.23 6.44
CA PRO A 64 -4.44 -22.98 5.00
C PRO A 64 -5.77 -23.43 4.40
N LEU A 65 -6.38 -24.51 4.91
CA LEU A 65 -7.65 -25.01 4.40
C LEU A 65 -8.80 -24.04 4.72
N LYS A 66 -8.82 -23.53 5.96
CA LYS A 66 -9.82 -22.55 6.42
C LYS A 66 -9.63 -21.20 5.74
N ARG A 67 -8.37 -20.80 5.49
CA ARG A 67 -8.06 -19.58 4.75
C ARG A 67 -8.61 -19.62 3.33
N VAL A 68 -8.38 -20.71 2.59
CA VAL A 68 -8.93 -20.89 1.23
C VAL A 68 -10.46 -20.84 1.24
N ALA A 69 -11.10 -21.45 2.23
CA ALA A 69 -12.56 -21.37 2.38
C ALA A 69 -13.04 -19.94 2.65
N LEU A 70 -12.30 -19.17 3.46
CA LEU A 70 -12.61 -17.77 3.73
C LEU A 70 -12.43 -16.88 2.49
N GLU A 71 -11.32 -17.04 1.77
CA GLU A 71 -11.05 -16.33 0.51
C GLU A 71 -12.12 -16.63 -0.54
N LEU A 72 -12.53 -17.89 -0.68
CA LEU A 72 -13.62 -18.29 -1.57
C LEU A 72 -14.96 -17.66 -1.15
N ALA A 73 -15.26 -17.65 0.15
CA ALA A 73 -16.48 -17.02 0.66
C ALA A 73 -16.48 -15.51 0.38
N ASP A 74 -15.37 -14.83 0.63
CA ASP A 74 -15.18 -13.41 0.34
C ASP A 74 -15.35 -13.09 -1.16
N ASP A 75 -14.78 -13.92 -2.04
CA ASP A 75 -14.95 -13.83 -3.50
C ASP A 75 -16.41 -14.04 -3.93
N VAL A 76 -17.09 -15.03 -3.36
CA VAL A 76 -18.52 -15.28 -3.65
C VAL A 76 -19.38 -14.11 -3.21
N VAL A 77 -19.19 -13.59 -2.00
CA VAL A 77 -19.96 -12.43 -1.52
C VAL A 77 -19.64 -11.19 -2.36
N SER A 78 -18.37 -10.98 -2.72
CA SER A 78 -17.98 -9.87 -3.60
C SER A 78 -18.64 -9.94 -4.98
N ARG A 79 -18.70 -11.13 -5.58
CA ARG A 79 -19.41 -11.35 -6.85
C ARG A 79 -20.91 -11.15 -6.69
N LEU A 80 -21.51 -11.69 -5.62
CA LEU A 80 -22.93 -11.47 -5.33
C LEU A 80 -23.24 -9.98 -5.17
N LEU A 81 -22.41 -9.24 -4.44
CA LEU A 81 -22.53 -7.78 -4.30
C LEU A 81 -22.48 -7.05 -5.63
N TRP A 82 -21.68 -7.53 -6.59
CA TRP A 82 -21.59 -6.94 -7.92
C TRP A 82 -22.89 -7.07 -8.71
N TRP A 83 -23.67 -8.13 -8.50
CA TRP A 83 -24.99 -8.32 -9.12
C TRP A 83 -26.07 -7.41 -8.52
N PHE A 84 -25.84 -6.80 -7.36
CA PHE A 84 -26.79 -5.83 -6.83
C PHE A 84 -26.61 -4.49 -7.56
N PRO A 85 -27.65 -4.01 -8.27
CA PRO A 85 -27.55 -2.83 -9.11
C PRO A 85 -27.05 -1.64 -8.30
N HIS A 86 -26.08 -0.89 -8.87
CA HIS A 86 -25.70 0.39 -8.31
C HIS A 86 -26.92 1.31 -8.34
N ARG A 87 -27.11 2.09 -7.28
CA ARG A 87 -28.14 3.12 -7.27
C ARG A 87 -27.83 4.12 -8.38
N ASN A 88 -28.67 4.16 -9.41
CA ASN A 88 -28.63 5.24 -10.38
C ASN A 88 -29.06 6.52 -9.66
N ALA A 89 -28.12 7.43 -9.43
CA ALA A 89 -28.36 8.69 -8.75
C ALA A 89 -29.36 9.61 -9.51
N ASP A 90 -29.65 9.29 -10.77
CA ASP A 90 -30.33 10.19 -11.70
C ASP A 90 -31.84 9.89 -11.90
N SER A 91 -32.41 8.85 -11.26
CA SER A 91 -33.86 8.61 -11.31
C SER A 91 -34.57 9.52 -10.29
N VAL A 92 -34.70 10.79 -10.64
CA VAL A 92 -35.26 11.87 -9.80
C VAL A 92 -36.78 11.75 -9.55
N GLY A 93 -37.50 10.83 -10.21
CA GLY A 93 -38.97 10.84 -10.23
C GLY A 93 -39.72 9.81 -9.40
N ASP A 94 -39.16 8.62 -9.13
CA ASP A 94 -40.03 7.47 -8.88
C ASP A 94 -40.01 6.99 -7.41
N THR A 95 -41.16 7.16 -6.76
CA THR A 95 -41.71 6.50 -5.55
C THR A 95 -40.76 5.87 -4.53
N GLU A 96 -40.83 6.36 -3.29
CA GLU A 96 -39.96 6.05 -2.13
C GLU A 96 -39.88 4.57 -1.66
N SER A 97 -40.66 3.65 -2.21
CA SER A 97 -40.85 2.31 -1.63
C SER A 97 -39.79 1.25 -2.00
N SER A 98 -38.86 1.51 -2.92
CA SER A 98 -37.86 0.51 -3.37
C SER A 98 -36.39 0.80 -3.01
N SER A 99 -36.12 1.77 -2.11
CA SER A 99 -34.75 2.24 -1.81
C SER A 99 -33.89 1.37 -0.87
N PHE A 100 -34.37 0.19 -0.47
CA PHE A 100 -33.71 -0.67 0.52
C PHE A 100 -32.46 -1.45 0.04
N PRO A 101 -32.39 -2.04 -1.16
CA PRO A 101 -31.30 -2.95 -1.51
C PRO A 101 -29.95 -2.24 -1.72
N SER A 102 -29.94 -0.94 -2.05
CA SER A 102 -28.69 -0.22 -2.30
C SER A 102 -27.89 0.10 -1.03
N ARG A 103 -28.57 0.24 0.14
CA ARG A 103 -27.91 0.64 1.40
C ARG A 103 -27.02 -0.46 1.95
N TRP A 104 -27.55 -1.69 1.95
CA TRP A 104 -26.85 -2.85 2.46
C TRP A 104 -25.61 -3.17 1.65
N ARG A 105 -25.61 -2.86 0.36
CA ARG A 105 -24.48 -3.13 -0.51
C ARG A 105 -23.19 -2.44 -0.04
N GLU A 106 -23.24 -1.13 0.19
CA GLU A 106 -22.06 -0.36 0.65
C GLU A 106 -21.62 -0.76 2.06
N VAL A 107 -22.58 -1.07 2.94
CA VAL A 107 -22.30 -1.55 4.29
C VAL A 107 -21.60 -2.91 4.25
N VAL A 108 -22.13 -3.86 3.48
CA VAL A 108 -21.54 -5.20 3.33
C VAL A 108 -20.18 -5.08 2.63
N TRP A 109 -20.03 -4.23 1.61
CA TRP A 109 -18.74 -3.99 0.97
C TRP A 109 -17.69 -3.48 1.97
N GLY A 110 -18.01 -2.45 2.76
CA GLY A 110 -17.10 -1.95 3.79
C GLY A 110 -16.77 -3.00 4.87
N LEU A 111 -17.73 -3.88 5.22
CA LEU A 111 -17.49 -5.00 6.14
C LEU A 111 -16.59 -6.07 5.53
N LEU A 112 -16.74 -6.38 4.25
CA LEU A 112 -15.84 -7.29 3.54
C LEU A 112 -14.41 -6.73 3.47
N GLU A 113 -14.26 -5.44 3.17
CA GLU A 113 -12.95 -4.79 3.19
C GLU A 113 -12.32 -4.83 4.59
N LEU A 114 -13.12 -4.61 5.64
CA LEU A 114 -12.65 -4.74 7.03
C LEU A 114 -12.24 -6.18 7.37
N GLN A 115 -12.99 -7.17 6.87
CA GLN A 115 -12.66 -8.58 7.03
C GLN A 115 -11.34 -8.92 6.32
N ARG A 116 -11.15 -8.48 5.06
CA ARG A 116 -9.89 -8.64 4.32
C ARG A 116 -8.72 -8.03 5.08
N LEU A 117 -8.90 -6.82 5.61
CA LEU A 117 -7.89 -6.17 6.45
C LEU A 117 -7.59 -6.99 7.72
N ALA A 118 -8.61 -7.57 8.36
CA ALA A 118 -8.43 -8.42 9.54
C ALA A 118 -7.63 -9.70 9.20
N VAL A 119 -7.93 -10.35 8.07
CA VAL A 119 -7.18 -11.50 7.56
C VAL A 119 -5.71 -11.12 7.33
N ASP A 120 -5.46 -10.02 6.64
CA ASP A 120 -4.10 -9.53 6.37
C ASP A 120 -3.32 -9.27 7.67
N VAL A 121 -3.97 -8.64 8.66
CA VAL A 121 -3.36 -8.36 9.96
C VAL A 121 -3.07 -9.64 10.75
N ALA A 122 -3.97 -10.63 10.67
CA ALA A 122 -3.81 -11.94 11.29
C ALA A 122 -2.68 -12.75 10.67
N MET A 123 -2.65 -12.88 9.34
CA MET A 123 -1.59 -13.58 8.59
C MET A 123 -0.21 -13.03 8.92
N TYR A 124 -0.07 -11.70 8.95
CA TYR A 124 1.20 -11.06 9.26
C TYR A 124 1.69 -11.40 10.68
N SER A 125 0.78 -11.52 11.66
CA SER A 125 1.18 -11.84 13.03
C SER A 125 1.82 -13.23 13.14
N SER A 126 1.43 -14.18 12.29
CA SER A 126 1.97 -15.54 12.27
C SER A 126 3.35 -15.63 11.64
N THR A 127 3.60 -14.91 10.55
CA THR A 127 4.89 -14.93 9.84
C THR A 127 6.05 -14.53 10.77
N LYS A 128 5.76 -13.68 11.75
CA LYS A 128 6.72 -13.15 12.70
C LYS A 128 7.33 -14.19 13.63
N GLU A 129 6.60 -15.26 13.97
CA GLU A 129 7.11 -16.29 14.88
C GLU A 129 8.12 -17.22 14.20
N ILE A 130 8.05 -17.33 12.87
CA ILE A 130 8.88 -18.24 12.08
C ILE A 130 10.26 -17.62 11.81
N ASP A 131 10.34 -16.29 11.71
CA ASP A 131 11.52 -15.58 11.21
C ASP A 131 12.44 -15.01 12.32
N ASN A 132 12.52 -15.71 13.46
CA ASN A 132 13.28 -15.28 14.66
C ASN A 132 14.80 -15.09 14.44
N GLY A 133 15.34 -15.28 13.24
CA GLY A 133 16.77 -15.17 12.94
C GLY A 133 17.16 -14.15 11.86
N THR A 134 16.24 -13.72 11.00
CA THR A 134 16.58 -12.89 9.83
C THR A 134 15.85 -11.55 9.87
N ASN A 135 16.60 -10.48 10.17
CA ASN A 135 16.14 -9.10 10.38
C ASN A 135 15.48 -8.41 9.17
N ASP A 136 15.22 -9.11 8.06
CA ASP A 136 14.60 -8.53 6.87
C ASP A 136 13.07 -8.57 6.97
N ILE A 137 12.55 -7.90 7.99
CA ILE A 137 11.13 -7.57 8.08
C ILE A 137 10.83 -6.61 6.93
N TYR A 138 10.26 -7.14 5.84
CA TYR A 138 9.76 -6.34 4.73
C TYR A 138 8.91 -5.19 5.28
N SER A 139 9.21 -3.95 4.88
CA SER A 139 8.40 -2.79 5.27
C SER A 139 7.22 -2.66 4.34
N TYR A 140 6.10 -3.21 4.78
CA TYR A 140 4.82 -3.16 4.07
C TYR A 140 4.35 -1.70 3.91
N GLY A 141 4.22 -1.25 2.66
CA GLY A 141 3.67 0.07 2.29
C GLY A 141 4.58 1.27 2.57
N ALA A 142 5.87 1.07 2.78
CA ALA A 142 6.86 2.16 2.75
C ALA A 142 7.97 1.76 1.78
N THR A 143 8.41 2.70 0.94
CA THR A 143 9.55 2.50 0.02
C THR A 143 10.85 2.16 0.74
N VAL A 144 10.91 2.37 2.07
CA VAL A 144 12.09 2.18 2.90
C VAL A 144 11.75 1.25 4.06
N ALA A 145 12.46 0.11 4.11
CA ALA A 145 12.55 -0.68 5.33
C ALA A 145 13.12 0.19 6.44
N ILE A 146 12.26 0.61 7.36
CA ILE A 146 12.72 1.31 8.53
C ILE A 146 13.46 0.30 9.42
N ARG A 147 14.78 0.26 9.33
CA ARG A 147 15.60 -0.43 10.32
C ARG A 147 15.40 0.30 11.64
N GLY A 148 14.75 -0.33 12.62
CA GLY A 148 14.30 0.37 13.82
C GLY A 148 14.10 -0.53 15.00
N SER A 149 14.02 0.09 16.18
CA SER A 149 13.52 -0.62 17.35
C SER A 149 12.18 -1.25 17.00
N TYR A 150 12.00 -2.50 17.41
CA TYR A 150 10.78 -3.27 17.28
C TYR A 150 9.53 -2.47 17.67
N THR A 151 9.65 -1.65 18.72
CA THR A 151 8.56 -0.82 19.23
C THR A 151 8.10 0.22 18.19
N GLU A 152 9.02 0.88 17.50
CA GLU A 152 8.69 1.88 16.47
C GLU A 152 7.98 1.26 15.28
N GLN A 153 8.47 0.10 14.81
CA GLN A 153 7.85 -0.63 13.72
C GLN A 153 6.42 -1.06 14.08
N LEU A 154 6.23 -1.54 15.31
CA LEU A 154 4.90 -1.91 15.82
C LEU A 154 3.93 -0.72 15.84
N TRP A 155 4.39 0.45 16.28
CA TRP A 155 3.57 1.67 16.28
C TRP A 155 3.19 2.11 14.86
N ASN A 156 4.16 2.17 13.96
CA ASN A 156 3.90 2.54 12.57
C ASN A 156 2.90 1.57 11.93
N ARG A 157 3.03 0.27 12.22
CA ARG A 157 2.07 -0.74 11.78
C ARG A 157 0.67 -0.47 12.32
N ARG A 158 0.51 -0.24 13.62
CA ARG A 158 -0.80 0.06 14.23
C ARG A 158 -1.47 1.27 13.60
N ILE A 159 -0.71 2.34 13.34
CA ILE A 159 -1.26 3.54 12.70
C ILE A 159 -1.68 3.25 11.26
N ARG A 160 -0.91 2.48 10.49
CA ARG A 160 -1.26 2.06 9.12
C ARG A 160 -2.52 1.20 9.09
N VAL A 161 -2.66 0.26 10.04
CA VAL A 161 -3.87 -0.57 10.18
C VAL A 161 -5.07 0.31 10.55
N ALA A 162 -4.92 1.26 11.47
CA ALA A 162 -5.97 2.21 11.81
C ALA A 162 -6.37 3.07 10.60
N LEU A 163 -5.41 3.49 9.79
CA LEU A 163 -5.67 4.25 8.57
C LEU A 163 -6.46 3.43 7.54
N SER A 164 -6.09 2.17 7.33
CA SER A 164 -6.84 1.25 6.45
C SER A 164 -8.23 0.94 7.01
N ALA A 165 -8.38 0.74 8.32
CA ALA A 165 -9.68 0.49 8.94
C ALA A 165 -10.61 1.71 8.77
N LEU A 166 -10.09 2.93 8.94
CA LEU A 166 -10.83 4.14 8.62
C LEU A 166 -11.18 4.25 7.14
N GLN A 167 -10.36 3.69 6.24
CA GLN A 167 -10.72 3.56 4.82
C GLN A 167 -12.00 2.74 4.64
N CYS A 168 -12.01 1.52 5.18
CA CYS A 168 -13.11 0.57 5.05
C CYS A 168 -14.39 1.03 5.77
N ILE A 169 -14.27 1.76 6.88
CA ILE A 169 -15.43 2.23 7.68
C ILE A 169 -16.13 3.43 7.03
N SER A 170 -15.45 4.20 6.17
CA SER A 170 -16.03 5.41 5.56
C SER A 170 -17.36 5.19 4.82
N PRO A 171 -17.49 4.23 3.88
CA PRO A 171 -18.76 3.98 3.20
C PRO A 171 -19.86 3.56 4.20
N ILE A 172 -19.51 2.72 5.19
CA ILE A 172 -20.43 2.29 6.24
C ILE A 172 -20.96 3.50 7.03
N ALA A 173 -20.07 4.37 7.49
CA ALA A 173 -20.42 5.54 8.28
C ALA A 173 -21.32 6.52 7.51
N GLN A 174 -21.08 6.69 6.21
CA GLN A 174 -21.90 7.56 5.36
C GLN A 174 -23.32 7.00 5.17
N GLU A 175 -23.48 5.67 5.04
CA GLU A 175 -24.80 5.07 4.90
C GLU A 175 -25.57 4.99 6.24
N LEU A 176 -24.88 4.79 7.36
CA LEU A 176 -25.52 4.75 8.70
C LEU A 176 -26.12 6.09 9.13
N VAL A 177 -25.58 7.21 8.63
CA VAL A 177 -25.97 8.56 9.01
C VAL A 177 -27.17 9.08 8.18
N ARG A 178 -27.65 8.27 7.25
CA ARG A 178 -28.76 8.58 6.35
C ARG A 178 -30.07 8.79 7.12
N SER A 179 -30.75 9.90 6.86
CA SER A 179 -32.04 10.25 7.46
C SER A 179 -33.17 10.28 6.42
N SER A 180 -34.43 10.40 6.86
CA SER A 180 -35.57 10.49 5.95
C SER A 180 -35.52 11.77 5.08
N ASP A 181 -34.99 12.87 5.62
CA ASP A 181 -34.83 14.12 4.89
C ASP A 181 -33.57 14.09 4.01
N ARG A 182 -33.74 14.32 2.70
CA ARG A 182 -32.67 14.29 1.70
C ARG A 182 -31.63 15.39 1.93
N ASN A 183 -32.06 16.59 2.30
CA ASN A 183 -31.15 17.73 2.48
C ASN A 183 -30.33 17.55 3.77
N ALA A 184 -31.00 17.19 4.87
CA ALA A 184 -30.32 16.87 6.12
C ALA A 184 -29.35 15.68 5.96
N THR A 185 -29.70 14.68 5.16
CA THR A 185 -28.81 13.55 4.85
C THR A 185 -27.53 13.99 4.17
N SER A 186 -27.61 14.80 3.11
CA SER A 186 -26.43 15.29 2.38
C SER A 186 -25.48 16.03 3.33
N HIS A 187 -25.99 16.99 4.12
CA HIS A 187 -25.17 17.72 5.07
C HIS A 187 -24.51 16.81 6.12
N ARG A 188 -25.22 15.80 6.63
CA ARG A 188 -24.67 14.88 7.62
C ARG A 188 -23.61 13.95 7.01
N GLN A 189 -23.84 13.45 5.80
CA GLN A 189 -22.87 12.61 5.07
C GLN A 189 -21.56 13.37 4.81
N VAL A 190 -21.65 14.62 4.37
CA VAL A 190 -20.48 15.47 4.14
C VAL A 190 -19.73 15.75 5.45
N ARG A 191 -20.43 15.97 6.57
CA ARG A 191 -19.78 16.13 7.89
C ARG A 191 -19.06 14.87 8.34
N VAL A 192 -19.67 13.70 8.17
CA VAL A 192 -19.04 12.41 8.51
C VAL A 192 -17.80 12.19 7.66
N ARG A 193 -17.89 12.45 6.35
CA ARG A 193 -16.73 12.40 5.44
C ARG A 193 -15.62 13.32 5.92
N LEU A 194 -15.95 14.56 6.30
CA LEU A 194 -14.98 15.52 6.83
C LEU A 194 -14.29 14.99 8.10
N VAL A 195 -15.03 14.44 9.05
CA VAL A 195 -14.45 13.88 10.30
C VAL A 195 -13.53 12.70 9.99
N VAL A 196 -13.95 11.81 9.07
CA VAL A 196 -13.13 10.68 8.62
C VAL A 196 -11.84 11.19 7.97
N GLU A 197 -11.91 12.15 7.04
CA GLU A 197 -10.73 12.70 6.38
C GLU A 197 -9.81 13.47 7.34
N GLN A 198 -10.36 14.19 8.32
CA GLN A 198 -9.59 14.81 9.39
C GLN A 198 -8.81 13.77 10.19
N SER A 199 -9.47 12.68 10.60
CA SER A 199 -8.82 11.60 11.34
C SER A 199 -7.70 10.94 10.52
N ARG A 200 -7.92 10.68 9.23
CA ARG A 200 -6.89 10.14 8.32
C ARG A 200 -5.72 11.10 8.14
N CYS A 201 -6.00 12.40 7.98
CA CYS A 201 -4.99 13.43 7.88
C CYS A 201 -4.09 13.43 9.12
N VAL A 202 -4.67 13.43 10.32
CA VAL A 202 -3.91 13.37 11.59
C VAL A 202 -3.04 12.11 11.67
N LEU A 203 -3.57 10.93 11.35
CA LEU A 203 -2.79 9.68 11.36
C LEU A 203 -1.64 9.71 10.35
N ARG A 204 -1.88 10.24 9.14
CA ARG A 204 -0.84 10.41 8.11
C ARG A 204 0.24 11.41 8.54
N LEU A 205 -0.13 12.50 9.21
CA LEU A 205 0.83 13.47 9.77
C LEU A 205 1.65 12.86 10.90
N ILE A 206 1.04 12.07 11.80
CA ILE A 206 1.76 11.36 12.86
C ILE A 206 2.77 10.38 12.25
N LEU A 207 2.35 9.61 11.24
CA LEU A 207 3.27 8.74 10.50
C LEU A 207 4.42 9.54 9.90
N LEU A 208 4.12 10.58 9.11
CA LEU A 208 5.12 11.41 8.46
C LEU A 208 6.12 11.99 9.46
N TYR A 209 5.62 12.51 10.59
CA TYR A 209 6.46 13.06 11.65
C TYR A 209 7.40 12.01 12.25
N ARG A 210 6.89 10.80 12.53
CA ARG A 210 7.71 9.70 13.05
C ARG A 210 8.78 9.28 12.06
N TYR A 211 8.42 9.13 10.78
CA TYR A 211 9.38 8.84 9.72
C TYR A 211 10.45 9.94 9.61
N TRP A 212 10.03 11.20 9.63
CA TRP A 212 10.93 12.34 9.52
C TRP A 212 11.90 12.46 10.71
N ARG A 213 11.40 12.31 11.94
CA ARG A 213 12.23 12.31 13.15
C ARG A 213 13.30 11.24 13.05
N LYS A 214 12.93 10.07 12.57
CA LYS A 214 13.85 8.95 12.42
C LYS A 214 14.90 9.17 11.34
N MET A 215 14.48 9.65 10.16
CA MET A 215 15.42 10.01 9.10
C MET A 215 16.47 11.03 9.57
N LYS A 216 16.07 11.96 10.45
CA LYS A 216 16.99 12.92 11.06
C LYS A 216 18.01 12.24 11.98
N ALA A 217 17.60 11.20 12.72
CA ALA A 217 18.48 10.45 13.61
C ALA A 217 19.46 9.56 12.84
N ASP A 218 18.99 8.86 11.81
CA ASP A 218 19.79 7.90 11.04
C ASP A 218 20.75 8.58 10.04
N GLY A 219 20.67 9.92 9.90
CA GLY A 219 21.41 10.66 8.87
C GLY A 219 21.02 10.29 7.44
N ALA A 220 20.04 9.41 7.26
CA ALA A 220 19.66 8.83 5.99
C ALA A 220 19.09 9.89 5.02
N HIS A 221 19.28 9.64 3.73
CA HIS A 221 18.67 10.44 2.68
C HIS A 221 17.14 10.26 2.71
N LEU A 222 16.41 11.37 2.54
CA LEU A 222 14.96 11.33 2.40
C LEU A 222 14.64 10.63 1.09
N LEU A 223 14.11 9.40 1.18
CA LEU A 223 13.57 8.71 0.03
C LEU A 223 12.14 9.22 -0.23
N PRO A 224 11.89 9.88 -1.37
CA PRO A 224 10.54 10.27 -1.75
C PRO A 224 9.64 9.04 -2.00
N GLY A 225 8.35 9.18 -1.69
CA GLY A 225 7.40 8.06 -1.65
C GLY A 225 7.34 7.39 -0.28
N LEU A 226 7.69 8.12 0.79
CA LEU A 226 7.73 7.60 2.15
C LEU A 226 6.37 7.05 2.61
N ILE A 227 5.30 7.66 2.10
CA ILE A 227 3.91 7.29 2.33
C ILE A 227 3.35 6.75 1.00
N GLN A 228 3.74 5.53 0.65
CA GLN A 228 3.16 4.85 -0.51
C GLN A 228 1.67 4.62 -0.29
N LYS A 229 0.84 4.79 -1.33
CA LYS A 229 -0.60 4.57 -1.26
C LYS A 229 -1.27 5.27 -0.06
N GLY A 230 -0.81 6.49 0.28
CA GLY A 230 -1.37 7.25 1.40
C GLY A 230 -1.07 6.68 2.79
N GLY A 231 -0.16 5.70 2.92
CA GLY A 231 0.25 5.13 4.20
C GLY A 231 -0.65 4.01 4.68
N MET A 232 -1.46 3.45 3.78
CA MET A 232 -2.32 2.32 4.11
C MET A 232 -1.50 1.06 4.39
N PHE A 233 -2.03 0.23 5.29
CA PHE A 233 -1.55 -1.14 5.43
C PHE A 233 -1.95 -1.92 4.17
N HIS A 234 -0.96 -2.46 3.47
CA HIS A 234 -1.16 -3.27 2.28
C HIS A 234 -0.22 -4.45 2.34
N THR A 235 -0.78 -5.65 2.25
CA THR A 235 -0.01 -6.84 1.92
C THR A 235 0.46 -6.65 0.47
N PRO A 236 1.78 -6.66 0.18
CA PRO A 236 2.25 -6.64 -1.19
C PRO A 236 1.55 -7.78 -1.91
N PRO A 237 1.14 -7.56 -3.17
CA PRO A 237 0.56 -8.64 -3.94
C PRO A 237 1.51 -9.83 -3.89
N VAL A 238 0.95 -11.03 -3.70
CA VAL A 238 1.73 -12.26 -3.81
C VAL A 238 2.45 -12.18 -5.16
N PRO A 239 3.80 -12.28 -5.18
CA PRO A 239 4.54 -12.15 -6.42
C PRO A 239 3.98 -13.16 -7.40
N THR A 240 3.72 -12.70 -8.62
CA THR A 240 3.22 -13.60 -9.67
C THR A 240 4.22 -14.73 -9.88
N ILE A 241 3.76 -15.91 -10.31
CA ILE A 241 4.64 -17.05 -10.60
C ILE A 241 5.78 -16.63 -11.53
N GLN A 242 5.52 -15.73 -12.48
CA GLN A 242 6.53 -15.21 -13.39
C GLN A 242 7.56 -14.29 -12.70
N GLU A 243 7.13 -13.41 -11.79
CA GLU A 243 8.04 -12.58 -10.99
C GLU A 243 8.90 -13.44 -10.07
N GLU A 244 8.30 -14.47 -9.47
CA GLU A 244 8.99 -15.40 -8.59
C GLU A 244 9.97 -16.29 -9.38
N CYS A 245 9.57 -16.82 -10.53
CA CYS A 245 10.47 -17.50 -11.46
C CYS A 245 11.61 -16.57 -11.91
N SER A 246 11.32 -15.30 -12.22
CA SER A 246 12.35 -14.32 -12.57
C SER A 246 13.29 -14.02 -11.40
N ARG A 247 12.76 -13.97 -10.17
CA ARG A 247 13.53 -13.79 -8.94
C ARG A 247 14.45 -14.99 -8.71
N LEU A 248 13.91 -16.20 -8.78
CA LEU A 248 14.64 -17.45 -8.68
C LEU A 248 15.70 -17.58 -9.79
N GLN A 249 15.36 -17.22 -11.03
CA GLN A 249 16.30 -17.23 -12.15
C GLN A 249 17.45 -16.23 -11.92
N ARG A 250 17.20 -15.06 -11.34
CA ARG A 250 18.25 -14.11 -10.95
C ARG A 250 19.12 -14.64 -9.81
N LEU A 251 18.53 -15.35 -8.85
CA LEU A 251 19.29 -16.01 -7.77
C LEU A 251 20.15 -17.17 -8.29
N HIS A 252 19.64 -17.92 -9.28
CA HIS A 252 20.35 -19.02 -9.92
C HIS A 252 21.32 -18.58 -11.02
N TYR A 253 21.26 -17.32 -11.48
CA TYR A 253 22.16 -16.82 -12.51
C TYR A 253 23.58 -16.63 -11.94
N VAL A 254 24.38 -17.67 -12.07
CA VAL A 254 25.83 -17.62 -11.93
C VAL A 254 26.39 -17.30 -13.32
N GLY A 255 26.94 -16.11 -13.51
CA GLY A 255 27.51 -15.70 -14.80
C GLY A 255 28.63 -16.66 -15.22
N THR A 256 28.37 -17.55 -16.17
CA THR A 256 29.27 -18.63 -16.61
C THR A 256 30.55 -18.15 -17.29
N ARG A 257 30.67 -16.87 -17.64
CA ARG A 257 31.88 -16.31 -18.27
C ARG A 257 32.66 -15.33 -17.40
N THR A 258 32.11 -14.87 -16.28
CA THR A 258 32.78 -13.83 -15.46
C THR A 258 33.06 -14.28 -14.03
N GLY A 259 32.59 -15.46 -13.60
CA GLY A 259 32.71 -15.93 -12.21
C GLY A 259 32.01 -15.01 -11.19
N ARG A 260 31.38 -13.92 -11.65
CA ARG A 260 30.64 -12.98 -10.83
C ARG A 260 29.28 -13.58 -10.52
N ARG A 261 29.13 -14.04 -9.29
CA ARG A 261 27.80 -14.29 -8.71
C ARG A 261 27.06 -12.96 -8.67
N VAL A 262 25.79 -12.96 -9.09
CA VAL A 262 24.91 -11.84 -8.79
C VAL A 262 24.67 -11.90 -7.29
N ILE A 263 25.48 -11.14 -6.55
CA ILE A 263 25.32 -10.93 -5.12
C ILE A 263 23.88 -10.46 -4.93
N SER A 264 23.06 -11.28 -4.29
CA SER A 264 21.67 -10.91 -4.04
C SER A 264 21.67 -9.62 -3.20
N LYS A 265 20.64 -8.78 -3.29
CA LYS A 265 20.59 -7.54 -2.52
C LYS A 265 20.79 -7.77 -1.01
N SER A 266 20.50 -8.95 -0.46
CA SER A 266 20.79 -9.24 0.95
C SER A 266 22.30 -9.43 1.21
N GLU A 267 23.05 -10.02 0.29
CA GLU A 267 24.52 -10.12 0.39
C GLU A 267 25.24 -8.80 0.05
N ALA A 268 24.62 -7.94 -0.77
CA ALA A 268 25.14 -6.59 -1.05
C ALA A 268 25.00 -5.66 0.17
N ILE A 269 24.04 -5.93 1.06
CA ILE A 269 23.92 -5.25 2.36
C ILE A 269 25.01 -5.73 3.34
N ALA A 270 25.46 -7.00 3.22
CA ALA A 270 26.54 -7.56 4.03
C ALA A 270 27.94 -7.13 3.57
N ASN A 271 28.10 -6.71 2.31
CA ASN A 271 29.36 -6.22 1.76
C ASN A 271 29.34 -4.69 1.58
N PRO A 272 29.85 -3.90 2.56
CA PRO A 272 29.86 -2.44 2.50
C PRO A 272 30.76 -1.84 1.39
N GLY A 273 31.48 -2.65 0.62
CA GLY A 273 32.45 -2.16 -0.38
C GLY A 273 31.85 -1.63 -1.70
N VAL A 274 30.58 -1.89 -2.00
CA VAL A 274 29.92 -1.39 -3.23
C VAL A 274 29.03 -0.20 -2.89
N HIS A 275 29.64 0.86 -2.36
CA HIS A 275 28.99 2.15 -2.25
C HIS A 275 28.79 2.72 -3.66
N HIS A 276 27.62 2.47 -4.25
CA HIS A 276 27.06 3.44 -5.19
C HIS A 276 27.18 4.80 -4.48
N LYS A 277 27.81 5.80 -5.12
CA LYS A 277 27.87 7.17 -4.58
C LYS A 277 26.44 7.65 -4.39
N ILE A 278 25.87 7.41 -3.21
CA ILE A 278 24.59 7.93 -2.80
C ILE A 278 24.82 9.44 -2.72
N GLY A 279 24.37 10.15 -3.75
CA GLY A 279 24.57 11.58 -3.85
C GLY A 279 24.05 12.26 -2.59
N HIS A 280 24.86 13.13 -1.99
CA HIS A 280 24.41 13.90 -0.84
C HIS A 280 23.23 14.77 -1.24
N SER A 281 22.01 14.32 -0.96
CA SER A 281 20.79 15.09 -1.20
C SER A 281 20.89 16.42 -0.44
N SER A 282 20.77 17.55 -1.13
CA SER A 282 20.82 18.86 -0.49
C SER A 282 19.70 18.99 0.54
N GLN A 283 19.92 19.75 1.63
CA GLN A 283 18.86 20.06 2.60
C GLN A 283 17.64 20.72 1.95
N ARG A 284 17.83 21.42 0.82
CA ARG A 284 16.74 21.97 0.01
C ARG A 284 15.87 20.89 -0.65
N ASP A 285 16.46 19.76 -1.04
CA ASP A 285 15.70 18.66 -1.64
C ASP A 285 14.92 17.89 -0.57
N LYS A 286 15.50 17.78 0.63
CA LYS A 286 14.83 17.23 1.81
C LYS A 286 13.55 18.00 2.17
N SER A 287 13.61 19.34 2.19
CA SER A 287 12.44 20.17 2.49
C SER A 287 11.38 20.14 1.38
N LYS A 288 11.80 20.13 0.10
CA LYS A 288 10.89 19.97 -1.04
C LYS A 288 10.12 18.65 -0.98
N ALA A 289 10.80 17.54 -0.71
CA ALA A 289 10.15 16.24 -0.56
C ALA A 289 9.11 16.27 0.57
N LEU A 290 9.45 16.84 1.72
CA LEU A 290 8.53 16.98 2.84
C LEU A 290 7.29 17.82 2.49
N ILE A 291 7.48 18.97 1.81
CA ILE A 291 6.37 19.82 1.35
C ILE A 291 5.49 19.04 0.37
N GLY A 292 6.08 18.28 -0.55
CA GLY A 292 5.35 17.45 -1.50
C GLY A 292 4.49 16.38 -0.82
N GLU A 293 4.99 15.74 0.24
CA GLU A 293 4.21 14.79 1.04
C GLU A 293 3.12 15.47 1.88
N LEU A 294 3.40 16.65 2.47
CA LEU A 294 2.40 17.41 3.23
C LEU A 294 1.23 17.86 2.35
N LEU A 295 1.51 18.42 1.17
CA LEU A 295 0.48 18.81 0.21
C LEU A 295 -0.40 17.62 -0.19
N TYR A 296 0.24 16.46 -0.38
CA TYR A 296 -0.46 15.23 -0.69
C TYR A 296 -1.38 14.78 0.46
N ILE A 297 -0.95 14.90 1.72
CA ILE A 297 -1.76 14.56 2.90
C ILE A 297 -2.94 15.53 3.10
N PHE A 298 -2.72 16.83 2.92
CA PHE A 298 -3.74 17.86 3.17
C PHE A 298 -4.80 17.96 2.08
N ARG A 299 -4.49 17.50 0.87
CA ARG A 299 -5.42 17.57 -0.26
C ARG A 299 -6.84 17.04 0.03
N PRO A 300 -7.05 15.78 0.48
CA PRO A 300 -8.40 15.27 0.72
C PRO A 300 -9.15 16.09 1.78
N LEU A 301 -8.43 16.67 2.75
CA LEU A 301 -9.00 17.56 3.75
C LEU A 301 -9.52 18.86 3.12
N PHE A 302 -8.76 19.49 2.22
CA PHE A 302 -9.22 20.70 1.52
C PHE A 302 -10.49 20.45 0.72
N TRP A 303 -10.57 19.30 0.04
CA TRP A 303 -11.78 18.93 -0.69
C TRP A 303 -12.97 18.75 0.25
N ALA A 304 -12.82 17.92 1.29
CA ALA A 304 -13.89 17.64 2.24
C ALA A 304 -14.38 18.92 2.95
N GLN A 305 -13.48 19.85 3.26
CA GLN A 305 -13.82 21.12 3.89
C GLN A 305 -14.54 22.08 2.93
N ALA A 306 -14.14 22.10 1.66
CA ALA A 306 -14.85 22.90 0.68
C ALA A 306 -16.26 22.35 0.40
N GLU A 307 -16.39 21.02 0.36
CA GLU A 307 -17.67 20.31 0.25
C GLU A 307 -18.56 20.59 1.46
N SER A 308 -18.02 20.58 2.68
CA SER A 308 -18.80 20.88 3.91
C SER A 308 -19.31 22.31 3.97
N ASN A 309 -18.52 23.26 3.47
CA ASN A 309 -18.86 24.68 3.54
C ASN A 309 -19.81 25.13 2.44
N ASN A 310 -19.89 24.40 1.32
CA ASN A 310 -20.55 24.87 0.09
C ASN A 310 -21.41 23.81 -0.57
N VAL A 311 -22.14 23.02 0.22
CA VAL A 311 -23.06 21.97 -0.27
C VAL A 311 -23.98 22.48 -1.40
N ASP A 312 -24.41 23.75 -1.34
CA ASP A 312 -25.37 24.32 -2.30
C ASP A 312 -24.74 25.21 -3.40
N ARG A 313 -23.43 25.49 -3.36
CA ARG A 313 -22.78 26.47 -4.26
C ARG A 313 -21.81 25.80 -5.22
N VAL A 314 -22.30 25.51 -6.43
CA VAL A 314 -21.49 24.95 -7.54
C VAL A 314 -20.24 25.78 -7.85
N GLY A 315 -20.31 27.11 -7.71
CA GLY A 315 -19.16 28.00 -7.91
C GLY A 315 -17.98 27.72 -6.96
N SER A 316 -18.26 27.30 -5.72
CA SER A 316 -17.19 27.01 -4.76
C SER A 316 -16.49 25.68 -5.03
N LEU A 317 -17.14 24.74 -5.72
CA LEU A 317 -16.53 23.46 -6.10
C LEU A 317 -15.36 23.68 -7.08
N TRP A 318 -15.41 24.73 -7.91
CA TRP A 318 -14.29 25.10 -8.78
C TRP A 318 -13.04 25.48 -8.00
N ASN A 319 -13.18 26.27 -6.94
CA ASN A 319 -12.04 26.68 -6.12
C ASN A 319 -11.42 25.47 -5.41
N ALA A 320 -12.24 24.58 -4.88
CA ALA A 320 -11.80 23.33 -4.25
C ALA A 320 -11.08 22.41 -5.25
N TRP A 321 -11.63 22.30 -6.47
CA TRP A 321 -11.08 21.53 -7.56
C TRP A 321 -9.71 22.10 -8.00
N LEU A 322 -9.62 23.41 -8.20
CA LEU A 322 -8.36 24.07 -8.55
C LEU A 322 -7.31 23.95 -7.45
N LEU A 323 -7.71 24.11 -6.19
CA LEU A 323 -6.80 23.99 -5.05
C LEU A 323 -6.24 22.57 -4.91
N SER A 324 -7.11 21.56 -5.05
CA SER A 324 -6.68 20.15 -4.99
C SER A 324 -5.79 19.78 -6.18
N LEU A 325 -6.14 20.20 -7.40
CA LEU A 325 -5.30 20.01 -8.58
C LEU A 325 -3.93 20.69 -8.41
N GLY A 326 -3.93 21.94 -7.95
CA GLY A 326 -2.72 22.70 -7.67
C GLY A 326 -1.84 22.01 -6.63
N ALA A 327 -2.43 21.48 -5.56
CA ALA A 327 -1.71 20.72 -4.53
C ALA A 327 -1.03 19.46 -5.10
N ASP A 328 -1.69 18.73 -6.00
CA ASP A 328 -1.08 17.55 -6.65
C ASP A 328 0.02 17.91 -7.64
N ILE A 329 -0.17 18.94 -8.47
CA ILE A 329 0.85 19.41 -9.41
C ILE A 329 2.07 19.88 -8.61
N LEU A 330 1.85 20.68 -7.57
CA LEU A 330 2.93 21.17 -6.72
C LEU A 330 3.63 20.03 -5.96
N SER A 331 2.88 19.02 -5.50
CA SER A 331 3.43 17.79 -4.92
C SER A 331 4.32 17.03 -5.91
N LEU A 332 3.88 16.85 -7.15
CA LEU A 332 4.65 16.19 -8.21
C LEU A 332 5.91 16.96 -8.59
N VAL A 333 5.80 18.28 -8.75
CA VAL A 333 6.94 19.17 -9.06
C VAL A 333 7.96 19.16 -7.93
N ALA A 334 7.50 19.22 -6.67
CA ALA A 334 8.37 19.18 -5.50
C ALA A 334 9.15 17.86 -5.42
N LEU A 335 8.55 16.76 -5.84
CA LEU A 335 9.18 15.44 -5.81
C LEU A 335 10.03 15.13 -7.05
N TYR A 336 9.78 15.78 -8.20
CA TYR A 336 10.43 15.46 -9.49
C TYR A 336 11.95 15.36 -9.38
N ASN A 337 12.58 16.32 -8.68
CA ASN A 337 14.03 16.40 -8.52
C ASN A 337 14.59 15.57 -7.35
N CYS A 338 13.74 15.10 -6.44
CA CYS A 338 14.16 14.34 -5.26
C CYS A 338 14.26 12.83 -5.56
N TYR A 339 13.75 12.41 -6.71
CA TYR A 339 13.49 11.03 -7.06
C TYR A 339 14.74 10.36 -7.67
N ASP A 340 15.31 9.41 -6.94
CA ASP A 340 16.34 8.53 -7.45
C ASP A 340 15.74 7.56 -8.48
N SER A 341 16.34 7.49 -9.66
CA SER A 341 15.88 6.64 -10.77
C SER A 341 15.98 5.14 -10.47
N GLY A 342 16.74 4.75 -9.43
CA GLY A 342 16.92 3.36 -9.03
C GLY A 342 15.79 2.75 -8.20
N ASN A 343 14.88 3.54 -7.62
CA ASN A 343 13.85 3.01 -6.71
C ASN A 343 12.50 2.79 -7.42
N LYS A 344 12.14 1.52 -7.65
CA LYS A 344 10.87 1.11 -8.30
C LYS A 344 9.63 1.57 -7.54
N ALA A 345 9.64 1.39 -6.23
CA ALA A 345 8.51 1.65 -5.34
C ALA A 345 8.12 3.16 -5.35
N THR A 346 9.14 3.97 -5.54
CA THR A 346 9.15 5.41 -5.72
C THR A 346 8.65 5.83 -7.13
N HIS A 347 9.06 5.11 -8.17
CA HIS A 347 8.54 5.28 -9.54
C HIS A 347 7.03 4.97 -9.64
N GLU A 348 6.60 3.86 -9.07
CA GLU A 348 5.19 3.45 -9.02
C GLU A 348 4.31 4.51 -8.33
N GLU A 349 4.77 5.09 -7.23
CA GLU A 349 4.04 6.15 -6.53
C GLU A 349 3.93 7.42 -7.39
N ARG A 350 4.97 7.76 -8.15
CA ARG A 350 4.93 8.88 -9.11
C ARG A 350 3.92 8.62 -10.22
N GLU A 351 3.92 7.42 -10.81
CA GLU A 351 2.94 7.05 -11.84
C GLU A 351 1.52 7.10 -11.31
N ARG A 352 1.30 6.62 -10.08
CA ARG A 352 0.00 6.70 -9.41
C ARG A 352 -0.49 8.14 -9.25
N ARG A 353 0.38 9.06 -8.82
CA ARG A 353 0.06 10.49 -8.70
C ARG A 353 -0.20 11.13 -10.07
N ARG A 354 0.54 10.74 -11.11
CA ARG A 354 0.31 11.20 -12.49
C ARG A 354 -1.03 10.70 -13.04
N LEU A 355 -1.34 9.42 -12.87
CA LEU A 355 -2.64 8.84 -13.25
C LEU A 355 -3.79 9.58 -12.56
N ARG A 356 -3.58 9.99 -11.31
CA ARG A 356 -4.58 10.75 -10.57
C ARG A 356 -4.84 12.14 -11.16
N LEU A 357 -3.87 12.81 -11.78
CA LEU A 357 -4.12 14.07 -12.49
C LEU A 357 -5.15 13.87 -13.61
N PHE A 358 -5.12 12.73 -14.31
CA PHE A 358 -6.14 12.41 -15.31
C PHE A 358 -7.53 12.20 -14.69
N LEU A 359 -7.59 11.65 -13.47
CA LEU A 359 -8.86 11.46 -12.75
C LEU A 359 -9.54 12.78 -12.35
N TYR A 360 -8.86 13.93 -12.39
CA TYR A 360 -9.53 15.23 -12.19
C TYR A 360 -10.52 15.58 -13.29
N VAL A 361 -10.30 15.06 -14.51
CA VAL A 361 -11.24 15.20 -15.63
C VAL A 361 -12.54 14.44 -15.35
N LEU A 362 -12.46 13.39 -14.52
CA LEU A 362 -13.61 12.61 -14.07
C LEU A 362 -14.29 13.17 -12.82
N ARG A 363 -13.72 14.21 -12.19
CA ARG A 363 -14.29 14.85 -11.00
C ARG A 363 -15.18 16.02 -11.41
N SER A 364 -16.26 16.25 -10.64
CA SER A 364 -16.99 17.52 -10.70
C SER A 364 -16.04 18.67 -10.34
N PRO A 365 -16.07 19.82 -11.04
CA PRO A 365 -17.09 20.27 -12.01
C PRO A 365 -16.76 20.00 -13.49
N ILE A 366 -15.55 19.54 -13.82
CA ILE A 366 -15.17 19.26 -15.23
C ILE A 366 -16.01 18.15 -15.83
N TRP A 367 -16.25 17.10 -15.04
CA TRP A 367 -17.06 15.97 -15.46
C TRP A 367 -18.43 16.42 -15.98
N GLU A 368 -19.16 17.20 -15.18
CA GLU A 368 -20.51 17.65 -15.48
C GLU A 368 -20.57 18.57 -16.71
N ARG A 369 -19.57 19.44 -16.90
CA ARG A 369 -19.60 20.44 -17.98
C ARG A 369 -19.04 19.95 -19.31
N GLY A 370 -18.04 19.08 -19.28
CA GLY A 370 -17.28 18.71 -20.48
C GLY A 370 -17.26 17.21 -20.73
N THR A 371 -16.85 16.44 -19.73
CA THR A 371 -16.54 15.01 -19.93
C THR A 371 -17.79 14.19 -20.23
N THR A 372 -18.93 14.47 -19.61
CA THR A 372 -20.21 13.80 -19.89
C THR A 372 -20.63 13.96 -21.36
N ILE A 373 -20.44 15.15 -21.94
CA ILE A 373 -20.74 15.42 -23.35
C ILE A 373 -19.80 14.59 -24.25
N GLY A 374 -18.52 14.49 -23.89
CA GLY A 374 -17.56 13.65 -24.61
C GLY A 374 -17.92 12.17 -24.54
N VAL A 375 -18.19 11.65 -23.34
CA VAL A 375 -18.53 10.24 -23.09
C VAL A 375 -19.83 9.87 -23.80
N THR A 376 -20.87 10.72 -23.74
CA THR A 376 -22.13 10.45 -24.45
C THR A 376 -21.97 10.44 -25.97
N ARG A 377 -21.07 11.25 -26.54
CA ARG A 377 -20.74 11.19 -27.98
C ARG A 377 -19.99 9.92 -28.32
N VAL A 378 -18.99 9.53 -27.52
CA VAL A 378 -18.26 8.27 -27.72
C VAL A 378 -19.20 7.08 -27.63
N ASN A 379 -20.07 7.03 -26.62
CA ASN A 379 -21.07 5.97 -26.48
C ASN A 379 -22.01 5.90 -27.69
N LYS A 380 -22.49 7.04 -28.20
CA LYS A 380 -23.29 7.08 -29.44
C LYS A 380 -22.53 6.52 -30.66
N VAL A 381 -21.24 6.82 -30.79
CA VAL A 381 -20.40 6.29 -31.88
C VAL A 381 -20.18 4.78 -31.72
N VAL A 382 -19.93 4.31 -30.50
CA VAL A 382 -19.74 2.89 -30.20
C VAL A 382 -21.03 2.12 -30.44
N GLU A 383 -22.19 2.68 -30.11
CA GLU A 383 -23.51 2.08 -30.33
C GLU A 383 -23.86 1.90 -31.82
N CYS A 384 -23.21 2.63 -32.73
CA CYS A 384 -23.37 2.43 -34.17
C CYS A 384 -22.78 1.09 -34.65
N VAL A 385 -21.94 0.42 -33.86
CA VAL A 385 -21.42 -0.91 -34.20
C VAL A 385 -22.51 -1.96 -33.94
N PRO A 386 -23.05 -2.63 -34.98
CA PRO A 386 -24.10 -3.62 -34.78
C PRO A 386 -23.60 -4.78 -33.90
N LEU A 387 -24.51 -5.33 -33.09
CA LEU A 387 -24.31 -6.43 -32.13
C LEU A 387 -23.41 -6.11 -30.91
N LEU A 388 -22.25 -5.49 -31.11
CA LEU A 388 -21.27 -5.24 -30.03
C LEU A 388 -21.42 -3.86 -29.37
N GLY A 389 -21.95 -2.87 -30.09
CA GLY A 389 -21.96 -1.48 -29.64
C GLY A 389 -22.64 -1.27 -28.29
N LYS A 390 -23.79 -1.91 -28.07
CA LYS A 390 -24.52 -1.82 -26.79
C LYS A 390 -23.74 -2.44 -25.61
N VAL A 391 -23.10 -3.59 -25.84
CA VAL A 391 -22.31 -4.28 -24.81
C VAL A 391 -21.08 -3.46 -24.45
N VAL A 392 -20.38 -2.94 -25.46
CA VAL A 392 -19.18 -2.11 -25.24
C VAL A 392 -19.55 -0.76 -24.61
N SER A 393 -20.65 -0.13 -25.03
CA SER A 393 -21.15 1.12 -24.43
C SER A 393 -21.51 0.93 -22.94
N ALA A 394 -22.25 -0.15 -22.62
CA ALA A 394 -22.56 -0.51 -21.24
C ALA A 394 -21.30 -0.78 -20.42
N TYR A 395 -20.37 -1.58 -20.95
CA TYR A 395 -19.10 -1.86 -20.29
C TYR A 395 -18.25 -0.60 -20.06
N LEU A 396 -18.20 0.32 -21.04
CA LEU A 396 -17.49 1.60 -20.90
C LEU A 396 -18.13 2.48 -19.83
N GLN A 397 -19.46 2.54 -19.78
CA GLN A 397 -20.18 3.31 -18.78
C GLN A 397 -19.98 2.75 -17.37
N ASP A 398 -20.04 1.42 -17.22
CA ASP A 398 -19.72 0.74 -15.97
C ASP A 398 -18.27 0.95 -15.57
N TRP A 399 -17.33 0.85 -16.52
CA TRP A 399 -15.92 1.08 -16.27
C TRP A 399 -15.66 2.52 -15.81
N ILE A 400 -16.21 3.53 -16.49
CA ILE A 400 -16.05 4.93 -16.07
C ILE A 400 -16.70 5.17 -14.69
N SER A 401 -17.88 4.58 -14.45
CA SER A 401 -18.56 4.69 -13.16
C SER A 401 -17.77 4.04 -12.03
N TYR A 402 -17.15 2.88 -12.31
CA TYR A 402 -16.22 2.21 -11.39
C TYR A 402 -15.01 3.11 -11.06
N TRP A 403 -14.39 3.74 -12.06
CA TRP A 403 -13.29 4.66 -11.82
C TRP A 403 -13.69 5.92 -11.05
N LYS A 404 -14.90 6.43 -11.31
CA LYS A 404 -15.46 7.58 -10.58
C LYS A 404 -15.73 7.23 -9.11
N LEU A 405 -16.30 6.06 -8.83
CA LEU A 405 -16.69 5.66 -7.48
C LEU A 405 -15.49 5.23 -6.63
N TYR A 406 -14.65 4.32 -7.16
CA TYR A 406 -13.60 3.70 -6.36
C TYR A 406 -12.27 4.48 -6.41
N ARG A 407 -11.84 4.95 -7.58
CA ARG A 407 -10.49 5.54 -7.74
C ARG A 407 -10.43 7.05 -7.56
N ALA A 408 -11.52 7.78 -7.83
CA ALA A 408 -11.54 9.23 -7.65
C ALA A 408 -11.69 9.65 -6.18
N GLU A 409 -12.19 8.75 -5.32
CA GLU A 409 -12.37 9.00 -3.89
C GLU A 409 -11.21 8.49 -3.04
N GLU A 410 -10.44 7.51 -3.53
CA GLU A 410 -9.18 7.04 -2.92
C GLU A 410 -8.03 8.05 -3.10
N GLY A 411 -8.14 9.17 -2.38
CA GLY A 411 -7.13 10.22 -2.19
C GLY A 411 -6.01 9.83 -1.25
#